data_AF-A0A094YZ76-F1
#
_entry.id   AF-A0A094YZ76-F1
#
_cell.length_a   1.000
_cell.length_b   1.000
_cell.length_c   1.000
_cell.angle_alpha   90.00
_cell.angle_beta   90.00
_cell.angle_gamma   90.00
#
_symmetry.space_group_name_H-M   'P 1'
#
loop_
_entity.id
_entity.type
_entity.pdbx_description
1 polymer ?
#
loop_
_entity_poly.entity_id
_entity_poly.type
_entity_poly.pdbx_seq_one_letter_code
_entity_poly.pdbx_strand_id
1 'polypeptide(L)'
;MDMNMPISLDWTKDEVVDVLDFYQAVEDVFSRGMERDKFLNYYKRFKEIVPSKSEEKQLCQQFDEQAEVSCYHAVKTAKEKQTGEMIRLTK
;
A
#
# COMPACT_ATOMS: atom_id res chain seq x y z
N MET A 1 19.73 8.68 -9.04
CA MET A 1 18.43 8.96 -8.40
C MET A 1 18.28 7.92 -7.32
N ASP A 2 18.70 8.27 -6.11
CA ASP A 2 18.59 7.40 -4.96
C ASP A 2 17.13 7.40 -4.53
N MET A 3 16.39 6.35 -4.91
CA MET A 3 15.08 6.10 -4.35
C MET A 3 15.28 5.73 -2.88
N ASN A 4 15.30 6.74 -2.00
CA ASN A 4 15.14 6.56 -0.57
C ASN A 4 13.70 6.10 -0.33
N MET A 5 13.43 4.83 -0.61
CA MET A 5 12.34 4.16 0.05
C MET A 5 12.66 4.14 1.54
N PRO A 6 11.72 4.48 2.43
CA PRO A 6 11.89 4.33 3.86
C PRO A 6 11.92 2.84 4.22
N ILE A 7 13.05 2.20 3.96
CA ILE A 7 13.30 0.80 4.30
C ILE A 7 13.83 0.82 5.72
N SER A 8 13.11 0.20 6.66
CA SER A 8 13.71 -0.11 7.96
C SER A 8 14.89 -1.05 7.74
N LEU A 9 16.04 -0.77 8.36
CA LEU A 9 17.21 -1.65 8.32
C LEU A 9 16.94 -3.02 8.97
N ASP A 10 15.80 -3.15 9.65
CA ASP A 10 15.36 -4.36 10.35
C ASP A 10 14.56 -5.31 9.46
N TRP A 11 14.19 -4.91 8.23
CA TRP A 11 13.42 -5.78 7.33
C TRP A 11 14.31 -6.74 6.55
N THR A 12 13.86 -7.99 6.47
CA THR A 12 14.40 -8.99 5.57
C THR A 12 14.11 -8.61 4.11
N LYS A 13 14.86 -9.19 3.17
CA LYS A 13 14.64 -8.97 1.74
C LYS A 13 13.21 -9.28 1.30
N ASP A 14 12.64 -10.35 1.85
CA ASP A 14 11.27 -10.78 1.52
C ASP A 14 10.25 -9.76 2.03
N GLU A 15 10.45 -9.20 3.23
CA GLU A 15 9.59 -8.15 3.78
C GLU A 15 9.67 -6.85 2.95
N VAL A 16 10.85 -6.51 2.44
CA VAL A 16 10.99 -5.36 1.52
C VAL A 16 10.17 -5.59 0.24
N VAL A 17 10.19 -6.81 -0.32
CA VAL A 17 9.38 -7.16 -1.50
C VAL A 17 7.89 -7.08 -1.17
N ASP A 18 7.47 -7.58 0.00
CA ASP A 18 6.08 -7.53 0.44
C ASP A 18 5.55 -6.08 0.59
N VAL A 19 6.38 -5.17 1.11
CA VAL A 19 6.05 -3.74 1.23
C VAL A 19 5.96 -3.09 -0.16
N LEU A 20 6.87 -3.43 -1.06
CA LEU A 20 6.83 -2.99 -2.46
C LEU A 20 5.56 -3.45 -3.18
N ASP A 21 5.15 -4.69 -2.98
CA ASP A 21 3.93 -5.24 -3.55
C ASP A 21 2.68 -4.48 -3.08
N PHE A 22 2.65 -4.05 -1.81
CA PHE A 22 1.57 -3.18 -1.31
C PHE A 22 1.54 -1.82 -2.03
N TYR A 23 2.69 -1.17 -2.20
CA TYR A 23 2.75 0.09 -2.94
C TYR A 23 2.33 -0.06 -4.40
N GLN A 24 2.79 -1.12 -5.07
CA GLN A 24 2.39 -1.42 -6.43
C GLN A 24 0.87 -1.67 -6.52
N ALA A 25 0.30 -2.34 -5.52
CA ALA A 25 -1.14 -2.55 -5.43
C ALA A 25 -1.91 -1.22 -5.27
N VAL A 26 -1.37 -0.26 -4.51
CA VAL A 26 -1.95 1.09 -4.42
C VAL A 26 -1.93 1.77 -5.79
N GLU A 27 -0.80 1.78 -6.51
CA GLU A 27 -0.76 2.38 -7.87
C GLU A 27 -1.75 1.71 -8.82
N ASP A 28 -1.86 0.38 -8.77
CA ASP A 28 -2.79 -0.39 -9.59
C ASP A 28 -4.24 0.04 -9.35
N VAL A 29 -4.62 0.35 -8.10
CA VAL A 29 -5.95 0.88 -7.77
C VAL A 29 -6.24 2.21 -8.48
N PHE A 30 -5.23 3.07 -8.65
CA PHE A 30 -5.38 4.36 -9.34
C PHE A 30 -5.25 4.24 -10.86
N SER A 31 -4.54 3.23 -11.36
CA SER A 31 -4.31 3.01 -12.80
C SER A 31 -5.42 2.17 -13.43
N ARG A 32 -5.50 0.88 -13.06
CA ARG A 32 -6.37 -0.13 -13.69
C ARG A 32 -7.49 -0.65 -12.79
N GLY A 33 -7.43 -0.35 -11.50
CA GLY A 33 -8.26 -0.96 -10.47
C GLY A 33 -7.74 -2.34 -10.05
N MET A 34 -8.13 -2.78 -8.86
CA MET A 34 -7.78 -4.09 -8.30
C MET A 34 -8.98 -4.71 -7.58
N GLU A 35 -9.04 -6.04 -7.50
CA GLU A 35 -10.01 -6.72 -6.65
C GLU A 35 -9.75 -6.37 -5.18
N ARG A 36 -10.81 -6.04 -4.45
CA ARG A 36 -10.78 -5.62 -3.04
C ARG A 36 -10.03 -6.63 -2.17
N ASP A 37 -10.33 -7.92 -2.32
CA ASP A 37 -9.74 -8.97 -1.48
C ASP A 37 -8.26 -9.16 -1.77
N LYS A 38 -7.87 -9.04 -3.04
CA LYS A 38 -6.46 -9.05 -3.44
C LYS A 38 -5.70 -7.87 -2.82
N PHE A 39 -6.26 -6.67 -2.91
CA PHE A 39 -5.64 -5.47 -2.32
C PHE A 39 -5.50 -5.61 -0.79
N LEU A 40 -6.52 -6.11 -0.10
CA LEU A 40 -6.47 -6.27 1.34
C LEU A 40 -5.48 -7.35 1.80
N ASN A 41 -5.19 -8.35 0.97
CA ASN A 41 -4.12 -9.32 1.27
C ASN A 41 -2.75 -8.64 1.28
N TYR A 42 -2.45 -7.78 0.30
CA TYR A 42 -1.22 -6.98 0.32
C TYR A 42 -1.19 -6.04 1.53
N TYR A 43 -2.29 -5.35 1.82
CA TYR A 43 -2.36 -4.48 3.00
C TYR A 43 -2.18 -5.25 4.31
N LYS A 44 -2.74 -6.46 4.43
CA LYS A 44 -2.56 -7.32 5.61
C LYS A 44 -1.08 -7.67 5.79
N ARG A 45 -0.41 -8.10 4.72
CA ARG A 45 1.01 -8.43 4.77
C ARG A 45 1.86 -7.22 5.15
N PHE A 46 1.58 -6.06 4.55
CA PHE A 46 2.19 -4.79 4.94
C PHE A 46 1.99 -4.48 6.44
N LYS A 47 0.81 -4.74 7.01
CA LYS A 47 0.54 -4.54 8.44
C LYS A 47 1.22 -5.56 9.37
N GLU A 48 1.56 -6.75 8.88
CA GLU A 48 2.37 -7.71 9.64
C GLU A 48 3.81 -7.21 9.81
N ILE A 49 4.34 -6.55 8.77
CA ILE A 49 5.70 -5.97 8.74
C ILE A 49 5.73 -4.63 9.46
N VAL A 50 4.70 -3.81 9.27
CA VAL A 50 4.54 -2.46 9.82
C VAL A 50 3.33 -2.41 10.75
N PRO A 51 3.41 -2.99 11.97
CA PRO A 51 2.29 -2.99 12.90
C PRO A 51 1.99 -1.58 13.43
N SER A 52 3.02 -0.74 13.55
CA SER A 52 2.90 0.63 14.07
C SER A 52 2.10 1.54 13.15
N LYS A 53 1.08 2.20 13.71
CA LYS A 53 0.25 3.17 12.97
C LYS A 53 1.02 4.44 12.61
N SER A 54 1.97 4.87 13.44
CA SER A 54 2.79 6.06 13.16
C SER A 54 3.75 5.79 12.01
N GLU A 55 4.34 4.59 11.98
CA GLU A 55 5.24 4.15 10.92
C GLU A 55 4.47 3.99 9.60
N GLU A 56 3.34 3.29 9.60
CA GLU A 56 2.43 3.21 8.45
C GLU A 56 2.10 4.60 7.88
N LYS A 57 1.79 5.56 8.75
CA LYS A 57 1.50 6.94 8.32
C LYS A 57 2.70 7.60 7.65
N GLN A 58 3.90 7.46 8.20
CA GLN A 58 5.12 8.04 7.64
C GLN A 58 5.48 7.42 6.28
N LEU A 59 5.42 6.08 6.21
CA LEU A 59 5.68 5.30 5.00
C LEU A 59 4.69 5.64 3.88
N CYS A 60 3.40 5.67 4.19
CA CYS A 60 2.36 6.04 3.23
C CYS A 60 2.51 7.50 2.78
N GLN A 61 2.83 8.43 3.68
CA GLN A 61 3.02 9.83 3.31
C GLN A 61 4.18 10.01 2.32
N GLN A 62 5.32 9.37 2.57
CA GLN A 62 6.48 9.47 1.67
C GLN A 62 6.19 8.90 0.28
N PHE A 63 5.43 7.80 0.23
CA PHE A 63 5.02 7.20 -1.04
C PHE A 63 3.97 8.04 -1.77
N ASP A 64 2.94 8.51 -1.07
CA ASP A 64 1.85 9.32 -1.61
C ASP A 64 2.39 10.62 -2.25
N GLU A 65 3.39 11.26 -1.63
CA GLU A 65 4.07 12.45 -2.15
C GLU A 65 4.84 12.19 -3.45
N GLN A 66 5.37 10.97 -3.66
CA GLN A 66 6.16 10.62 -4.84
C GLN A 66 5.31 10.10 -6.00
N ALA A 67 4.29 9.28 -5.70
CA ALA A 67 3.48 8.59 -6.71
C ALA A 67 2.21 9.37 -7.12
N GLU A 68 1.91 10.50 -6.46
CA GLU A 68 0.67 11.27 -6.61
C GLU A 68 -0.57 10.38 -6.45
N VAL A 69 -0.60 9.61 -5.37
CA VAL A 69 -1.68 8.68 -5.01
C VAL A 69 -2.04 8.87 -3.53
N SER A 70 -3.01 8.09 -3.04
CA SER A 70 -3.28 8.03 -1.60
C SER A 70 -3.50 6.62 -1.10
N CYS A 71 -2.51 6.08 -0.38
CA CYS A 71 -2.58 4.80 0.32
C CYS A 71 -3.76 4.77 1.29
N TYR A 72 -3.97 5.87 2.03
CA TYR A 72 -5.08 5.98 2.98
C TYR A 72 -6.44 5.80 2.30
N HIS A 73 -6.68 6.49 1.18
CA HIS A 73 -7.93 6.36 0.45
C HIS A 73 -8.09 4.97 -0.16
N ALA A 74 -7.04 4.39 -0.73
CA ALA A 74 -7.09 3.03 -1.29
C ALA A 74 -7.49 2.00 -0.22
N VAL A 75 -6.85 2.05 0.96
CA VAL A 75 -7.16 1.16 2.09
C VAL A 75 -8.56 1.41 2.63
N LYS A 76 -8.98 2.67 2.79
CA LYS A 76 -10.31 3.01 3.28
C LYS A 76 -11.39 2.47 2.33
N THR A 77 -11.26 2.74 1.03
CA THR A 77 -12.19 2.25 0.02
C THR A 77 -12.24 0.72 0.00
N ALA A 78 -11.10 0.04 0.10
CA ALA A 78 -11.06 -1.43 0.18
C ALA A 78 -11.79 -1.99 1.41
N LYS A 79 -11.70 -1.31 2.56
CA LYS A 79 -12.37 -1.74 3.80
C LYS A 79 -13.89 -1.48 3.76
N GLU A 80 -14.34 -0.45 3.07
CA GLU A 80 -15.76 -0.09 2.94
C GLU A 80 -16.51 -0.93 1.88
N LYS A 81 -15.77 -1.55 0.95
CA LYS A 81 -16.28 -2.38 -0.13
C LYS A 81 -16.53 -3.83 0.29
N GLN A 82 -17.48 -4.50 -0.37
CA GLN A 82 -17.80 -5.90 -0.12
C GLN A 82 -16.77 -6.85 -0.77
N THR A 83 -16.72 -8.08 -0.27
CA THR A 83 -15.93 -9.19 -0.84
C THR A 83 -16.29 -9.39 -2.32
N GLY A 84 -15.27 -9.59 -3.16
CA GLY A 84 -15.39 -9.74 -4.61
C GLY A 84 -15.64 -8.44 -5.40
N GLU A 85 -15.75 -7.28 -4.75
CA GLU A 85 -15.84 -6.01 -5.47
C GLU A 85 -14.48 -5.54 -6.02
N MET A 86 -14.52 -4.77 -7.12
CA MET A 86 -13.36 -4.06 -7.64
C MET A 86 -13.24 -2.69 -6.97
N ILE A 87 -12.03 -2.34 -6.57
CA ILE A 87 -11.66 -1.00 -6.12
C ILE A 87 -10.90 -0.27 -7.22
N ARG A 88 -11.32 0.96 -7.50
CA ARG A 88 -10.62 1.86 -8.42
C ARG A 88 -10.80 3.29 -7.93
N LEU A 89 -9.68 3.99 -7.79
CA LEU A 89 -9.66 5.41 -7.44
C LEU A 89 -9.15 6.21 -8.64
N THR A 90 -9.50 7.49 -8.67
CA THR A 90 -8.97 8.44 -9.65
C THR A 90 -7.99 9.35 -8.95
N LYS A 91 -6.90 9.71 -9.63
CA LYS A 91 -5.95 10.72 -9.17
C LYS A 91 -6.63 12.09 -9.09
#